data_AF-A0A7C2YUJ7-F1
#
_entry.id   AF-A0A7C2YUJ7-F1
#
_cell.length_a   1.000
_cell.length_b   1.000
_cell.length_c   1.000
_cell.angle_alpha   90.00
_cell.angle_beta   90.00
_cell.angle_gamma   90.00
#
_symmetry.space_group_name_H-M   'P 1'
#
loop_
_entity.id
_entity.type
_entity.pdbx_description
1 polymer ?
#
loop_
_entity_poly.entity_id
_entity_poly.type
_entity_poly.pdbx_seq_one_letter_code
_entity_poly.pdbx_strand_id
1 'polypeptide(L)' 'MDSIMAQVKTVPLFRRGVVRLSNRYFIQLPMELNELWKYWYENEAVLNIVIEVVEYRKTNNGKPTQPNSNS' A
#
# COMPACT_ATOMS: atom_id res chain seq x y z
N MET A 1 22.18 22.11 -3.72
CA MET A 1 22.08 20.63 -3.70
C MET A 1 20.71 20.26 -4.30
N ASP A 2 20.45 20.68 -5.56
CA ASP A 2 19.08 21.06 -5.94
C ASP A 2 18.49 20.30 -7.13
N SER A 3 19.07 19.17 -7.55
CA SER A 3 18.67 18.53 -8.83
C SER A 3 18.01 17.16 -8.70
N ILE A 4 18.11 16.48 -7.56
CA ILE A 4 17.64 15.09 -7.44
C ILE A 4 16.13 15.02 -7.12
N MET A 5 15.62 15.92 -6.28
CA MET A 5 14.20 15.91 -5.86
C MET A 5 13.21 16.32 -6.97
N ALA A 6 13.64 17.17 -7.93
CA ALA A 6 12.78 17.69 -8.99
C ALA A 6 12.47 16.67 -10.10
N GLN A 7 13.17 15.54 -10.16
CA GLN A 7 13.04 14.54 -11.23
C GLN A 7 12.29 13.27 -10.82
N VAL A 8 11.94 13.10 -9.54
CA VAL A 8 11.18 11.94 -9.09
C VAL A 8 9.70 12.14 -9.43
N LYS A 9 9.32 11.76 -10.65
CA LYS A 9 7.90 11.78 -11.10
C LYS A 9 7.05 10.74 -10.39
N THR A 10 7.67 9.76 -9.72
CA THR A 10 6.99 8.63 -9.09
C THR A 10 7.74 8.17 -7.85
N VAL A 11 7.09 8.23 -6.69
CA VAL A 11 7.62 7.68 -5.44
C VAL A 11 6.91 6.36 -5.15
N PRO A 12 7.63 5.22 -5.18
CA PRO A 12 7.00 3.94 -4.87
C PRO A 12 6.75 3.82 -3.36
N LEU A 13 5.51 3.48 -2.99
CA LEU A 13 5.09 3.25 -1.60
C LEU A 13 4.84 1.75 -1.40
N PHE A 14 5.81 1.05 -0.79
CA PHE A 14 5.71 -0.40 -0.57
C PHE A 14 5.07 -0.76 0.78
N ARG A 15 4.34 -1.88 0.81
CA ARG A 15 3.82 -2.54 2.03
C ARG A 15 3.08 -1.58 2.97
N ARG A 16 2.27 -0.68 2.42
CA ARG A 16 1.44 0.22 3.22
C ARG A 16 0.08 -0.41 3.45
N GLY A 17 -0.40 -0.32 4.69
CA GLY A 17 -1.77 -0.69 5.03
C GLY A 17 -2.72 0.24 4.31
N VAL A 18 -3.54 -0.31 3.43
CA VAL A 18 -4.64 0.41 2.79
C VAL A 18 -5.89 0.08 3.56
N VAL A 19 -6.49 1.08 4.22
CA VAL A 19 -7.74 0.89 4.96
C VAL A 19 -8.87 1.43 4.10
N ARG A 20 -9.81 0.56 3.73
CA ARG A 20 -11.05 0.98 3.07
C ARG A 20 -12.09 1.35 4.14
N LEU A 21 -12.58 2.58 4.08
CA LEU A 21 -13.70 3.06 4.89
C LEU A 21 -14.82 3.50 3.95
N SER A 22 -15.88 2.68 3.86
CA SER A 22 -16.99 2.90 2.93
C SER A 22 -16.49 3.03 1.48
N ASN A 23 -16.60 4.24 0.90
CA ASN A 23 -16.17 4.56 -0.45
C ASN A 23 -14.81 5.28 -0.54
N ARG A 24 -14.06 5.37 0.57
CA ARG A 24 -12.76 6.04 0.62
C ARG A 24 -11.66 5.05 1.01
N TYR A 25 -10.49 5.23 0.43
CA TYR A 25 -9.27 4.52 0.83
C TYR A 25 -8.37 5.47 1.58
N PHE A 26 -7.91 5.03 2.75
CA PHE A 26 -6.89 5.71 3.54
C PHE A 26 -5.57 4.98 3.35
N ILE A 27 -4.53 5.75 3.02
CA ILE A 27 -3.15 5.29 3.01
C ILE A 27 -2.36 6.02 4.09
N GLN A 28 -1.53 5.28 4.82
CA GLN A 28 -0.53 5.90 5.68
C GLN A 28 0.70 6.26 4.86
N LEU A 29 1.07 7.54 4.87
CA LEU A 29 2.29 8.01 4.24
C LEU A 29 3.52 7.64 5.10
N PRO A 30 4.66 7.26 4.49
CA PRO A 30 5.92 7.04 5.19
C PRO A 30 6.36 8.29 5.97
N MET A 31 6.67 8.13 7.26
CA MET A 31 7.20 9.21 8.09
C MET A 31 8.60 9.64 7.63
N GLU A 32 9.37 8.72 7.04
CA GLU A 32 10.71 8.98 6.51
C GLU A 32 10.70 10.00 5.37
N LEU A 33 9.54 10.22 4.75
CA LEU A 33 9.34 11.15 3.65
C LEU A 33 8.54 12.41 4.07
N ASN A 34 8.42 12.69 5.37
CA ASN A 34 7.60 13.80 5.87
C ASN A 34 7.97 15.17 5.27
N GLU A 35 9.27 15.46 5.17
CA GLU A 35 9.74 16.71 4.53
C GLU A 35 9.37 16.79 3.05
N LEU A 36 9.36 15.65 2.35
CA LEU A 36 8.95 15.58 0.94
C LEU A 36 7.44 15.83 0.80
N TRP A 37 6.62 15.23 1.68
CA TRP A 37 5.18 15.46 1.69
C TRP A 37 4.84 16.92 2.01
N LYS A 38 5.54 17.51 2.98
CA LYS A 38 5.40 18.91 3.35
C LYS A 38 5.78 19.82 2.18
N TYR A 39 6.92 19.58 1.55
CA TYR A 39 7.36 20.32 0.36
C TYR A 39 6.31 20.27 -0.75
N TRP A 40 5.80 19.09 -1.10
CA TRP A 40 4.77 18.96 -2.13
C TRP A 40 3.45 19.64 -1.75
N TYR A 41 3.05 19.55 -0.49
CA TYR A 41 1.86 20.23 0.01
C TYR A 41 1.97 21.76 -0.07
N GLU A 42 3.10 22.31 0.38
CA GLU A 42 3.37 23.75 0.35
C GLU A 42 3.48 24.30 -1.08
N ASN A 43 3.85 23.45 -2.04
CA ASN A 43 3.95 23.81 -3.46
C ASN A 43 2.70 23.42 -4.26
N GLU A 44 1.59 23.07 -3.59
CA GLU A 44 0.31 22.69 -4.22
C GLU A 44 0.46 21.61 -5.31
N ALA A 45 1.40 20.67 -5.11
CA ALA A 45 1.71 19.67 -6.11
C ALA A 45 0.55 18.67 -6.30
N VAL A 46 0.20 18.39 -7.56
CA VAL A 46 -0.75 17.33 -7.91
C VAL A 46 -0.01 16.00 -8.03
N LEU A 47 -0.32 15.06 -7.13
CA LEU A 47 0.36 13.77 -7.04
C LEU A 47 -0.51 12.63 -7.61
N ASN A 48 0.07 11.81 -8.49
CA ASN A 48 -0.54 10.56 -8.93
C ASN A 48 0.02 9.41 -8.07
N ILE A 49 -0.84 8.74 -7.29
CA ILE A 49 -0.44 7.65 -6.41
C ILE A 49 -0.97 6.33 -6.95
N VAL A 50 -0.07 5.38 -7.22
CA VAL A 50 -0.42 4.01 -7.59
C VAL A 50 -0.26 3.12 -6.36
N ILE A 51 -1.33 2.42 -5.99
CA ILE A 51 -1.38 1.56 -4.82
C ILE A 51 -1.76 0.16 -5.29
N GLU A 52 -0.87 -0.81 -5.05
CA GLU A 52 -1.20 -2.21 -5.25
C GLU A 52 -1.88 -2.76 -3.99
N VAL A 53 -3.16 -3.10 -4.10
CA VAL A 53 -3.91 -3.76 -3.03
C VAL A 53 -3.85 -5.27 -3.26
N VAL A 54 -2.99 -5.94 -2.50
CA VAL A 54 -2.95 -7.41 -2.49
C VAL A 54 -3.97 -7.88 -1.45
N GLU A 55 -5.12 -8.39 -1.90
CA GLU A 55 -6.07 -9.05 -1.00
C GLU A 55 -5.41 -10.30 -0.42
N TYR A 56 -5.21 -10.32 0.90
CA TYR A 56 -4.79 -11.53 1.60
C TYR A 56 -5.96 -12.53 1.57
N ARG A 57 -5.97 -13.42 0.58
CA ARG A 57 -6.84 -14.59 0.62
C ARG A 57 -6.31 -15.52 1.70
N LYS A 58 -7.03 -15.63 2.82
CA LYS A 58 -6.84 -16.72 3.78
C LYS A 58 -6.97 -18.03 2.99
N THR A 59 -5.85 -18.73 2.79
CA THR A 59 -5.90 -20.13 2.36
C THR A 59 -6.59 -20.91 3.48
N ASN A 60 -7.84 -21.31 3.23
CA ASN A 60 -8.51 -22.30 4.06
C ASN A 60 -7.76 -23.63 3.90
N ASN A 61 -6.69 -23.82 4.67
CA ASN A 61 -6.07 -25.14 4.84
C ASN A 61 -7.03 -25.98 5.69
N GLY A 62 -8.11 -26.45 5.05
CA GLY A 62 -8.94 -27.51 5.60
C GLY A 62 -8.07 -28.75 5.80
N LYS A 63 -8.05 -29.27 7.03
CA LYS A 63 -7.42 -30.54 7.37
C LYS A 63 -7.84 -31.63 6.37
N PRO A 64 -6.93 -32.53 5.93
CA PRO A 64 -7.32 -33.66 5.12
C PRO A 64 -8.29 -34.55 5.92
N THR A 65 -9.51 -34.71 5.41
CA THR A 65 -10.44 -35.74 5.90
C THR A 65 -9.89 -37.10 5.49
N GLN A 66 -9.51 -37.93 6.46
CA GLN A 66 -9.17 -39.33 6.20
C GLN A 66 -10.41 -40.06 5.67
N PRO A 67 -10.32 -40.86 4.59
CA PRO A 67 -11.39 -41.77 4.23
C PRO A 67 -11.44 -42.90 5.26
N ASN A 68 -12.60 -43.09 5.89
CA ASN A 68 -12.84 -44.24 6.75
C ASN A 68 -13.02 -45.50 5.88
N SER A 69 -12.02 -46.37 5.85
CA SER A 69 -12.20 -47.74 5.38
C SER A 69 -12.81 -48.55 6.52
N ASN A 70 -14.13 -48.76 6.48
CA ASN A 70 -14.77 -49.82 7.26
C ASN A 70 -14.99 -51.02 6.33
N SER A 71 -14.24 -52.10 6.60
CA SER A 71 -14.49 -53.46 6.13
C SER A 71 -15.57 -54.15 6.96
#